data_AF-A0A1Y1W6X9-F1
#
_entry.id   AF-A0A1Y1W6X9-F1
#
_cell.length_a   1.000
_cell.length_b   1.000
_cell.length_c   1.000
_cell.angle_alpha   90.00
_cell.angle_beta   90.00
_cell.angle_gamma   90.00
#
_symmetry.space_group_name_H-M   'P 1'
#
loop_
_entity.id
_entity.type
_entity.pdbx_description
1 polymer ?
#
loop_
_entity_poly.entity_id
_entity_poly.type
_entity_poly.pdbx_seq_one_letter_code
_entity_poly.pdbx_strand_id
1 'polypeptide(L)'
;LKSLWFTKLPLYLHEPFFSPAAITEPQLFVYGPNTLDVECLRILALLKFVQFKFDVHYTREPNMSPNKKLPFMLLPDGTALDSTGIVDHLDKSGHQLPKSDLQDELVYTTMVRRNLVPAIDYMTWVDQTGVEKV
;
A
#
# COMPACT_ATOMS: atom_id res chain seq x y z
N LEU A 1 32.69 -44.92 -11.98
CA LEU A 1 31.76 -43.92 -11.40
C LEU A 1 31.42 -42.91 -12.49
N LYS A 2 30.17 -42.88 -13.00
CA LYS A 2 29.73 -41.89 -14.00
C LYS A 2 29.65 -40.52 -13.31
N SER A 3 30.32 -39.50 -13.84
CA SER A 3 30.22 -38.15 -13.31
C SER A 3 28.81 -37.60 -13.58
N LEU A 4 28.04 -37.40 -12.52
CA LEU A 4 26.78 -36.67 -12.60
C LEU A 4 27.12 -35.18 -12.56
N TRP A 5 26.86 -34.48 -13.67
CA TRP A 5 26.99 -33.04 -13.75
C TRP A 5 25.82 -32.39 -13.00
N PHE A 6 26.11 -31.37 -12.18
CA PHE A 6 25.13 -30.69 -11.31
C PHE A 6 23.91 -30.10 -12.05
N THR A 7 23.97 -29.98 -13.37
CA THR A 7 22.89 -29.50 -14.22
C THR A 7 21.70 -30.46 -14.35
N LYS A 8 21.86 -31.74 -13.95
CA LYS A 8 20.79 -32.77 -13.98
C LYS A 8 20.13 -33.02 -12.62
N LEU A 9 20.46 -32.23 -11.61
CA LEU A 9 19.77 -32.24 -10.33
C LEU A 9 18.80 -31.05 -10.29
N PRO A 10 17.58 -31.21 -9.72
CA PRO A 10 17.01 -32.43 -9.13
C PRO A 10 16.36 -33.36 -10.16
N LEU A 11 16.40 -34.68 -9.90
CA LEU A 11 15.86 -35.73 -10.79
C LEU A 11 14.31 -35.75 -10.84
N TYR A 12 13.67 -35.27 -9.78
CA TYR A 12 12.23 -35.16 -9.66
C TYR A 12 11.88 -33.80 -9.05
N LEU A 13 11.00 -33.07 -9.72
CA LEU A 13 10.34 -31.88 -9.20
C LEU A 13 8.93 -32.29 -8.79
N HIS A 14 8.63 -32.16 -7.50
CA HIS A 14 7.27 -32.33 -7.00
C HIS A 14 6.52 -31.01 -7.13
N GLU A 15 5.22 -31.11 -7.40
CA GLU A 15 4.35 -29.95 -7.32
C GLU A 15 4.30 -29.42 -5.86
N PRO A 16 4.08 -28.12 -5.68
CA PRO A 16 3.94 -27.55 -4.33
C PRO A 16 2.83 -28.26 -3.57
N PHE A 17 3.13 -28.73 -2.36
CA PHE A 17 2.13 -29.35 -1.49
C PHE A 17 0.98 -28.38 -1.15
N PHE A 18 1.26 -27.08 -1.19
CA PHE A 18 0.29 -26.02 -0.96
C PHE A 18 0.42 -24.97 -2.06
N SER A 19 -0.66 -24.74 -2.79
CA SER A 19 -0.79 -23.58 -3.67
C SER A 19 -1.57 -22.50 -2.92
N PRO A 20 -1.02 -21.27 -2.78
CA PRO A 20 -1.76 -20.19 -2.17
C PRO A 20 -3.01 -19.88 -3.00
N ALA A 21 -4.09 -19.47 -2.33
CA ALA A 21 -5.28 -18.99 -3.03
C ALA A 21 -4.88 -17.83 -3.94
N ALA A 22 -5.27 -17.92 -5.22
CA ALA A 22 -4.99 -16.88 -6.19
C ALA A 22 -5.75 -15.60 -5.78
N ILE A 23 -5.00 -14.51 -5.62
CA ILE A 23 -5.56 -13.19 -5.37
C ILE A 23 -6.24 -12.77 -6.67
N THR A 24 -7.56 -12.62 -6.66
CA THR A 24 -8.32 -12.27 -7.87
C THR A 24 -8.39 -10.77 -8.07
N GLU A 25 -8.45 -10.00 -6.98
CA GLU A 25 -8.58 -8.55 -6.97
C GLU A 25 -7.42 -7.92 -6.18
N PRO A 26 -6.96 -6.71 -6.56
CA PRO A 26 -5.95 -5.99 -5.79
C PRO A 26 -6.38 -5.78 -4.34
N GLN A 27 -5.48 -6.05 -3.40
CA GLN A 27 -5.74 -5.93 -1.97
C GLN A 27 -4.98 -4.75 -1.38
N LEU A 28 -5.69 -3.80 -0.79
CA LEU A 28 -5.13 -2.66 -0.07
C LEU A 28 -5.04 -2.97 1.43
N PHE A 29 -3.85 -2.85 2.01
CA PHE A 29 -3.60 -3.06 3.43
C PHE A 29 -3.50 -1.73 4.19
N VAL A 30 -4.33 -1.56 5.22
CA VAL A 30 -4.40 -0.33 6.06
C VAL A 30 -4.52 -0.66 7.55
N TYR A 31 -4.26 0.32 8.44
CA TYR A 31 -4.25 0.08 9.90
C TYR A 31 -5.59 -0.35 10.53
N GLY A 32 -6.74 -0.06 9.89
CA GLY A 32 -8.07 -0.31 10.44
C GLY A 32 -9.19 0.53 9.81
N PRO A 33 -10.46 0.32 10.18
CA PRO A 33 -11.59 1.10 9.65
C PRO A 33 -11.58 2.56 10.13
N ASN A 34 -11.05 2.81 11.33
CA ASN A 34 -10.86 4.16 11.90
C ASN A 34 -9.38 4.59 11.78
N THR A 35 -8.74 4.36 10.62
CA THR A 35 -7.35 4.80 10.43
C THR A 35 -7.26 6.31 10.61
N LEU A 36 -6.54 6.74 11.65
CA LEU A 36 -6.11 8.13 11.82
C LEU A 36 -4.85 8.44 11.01
N ASP A 37 -4.25 7.41 10.39
CA ASP A 37 -3.12 7.59 9.50
C ASP A 37 -3.53 8.32 8.21
N VAL A 38 -2.92 9.49 8.01
CA VAL A 38 -3.25 10.41 6.91
C VAL A 38 -2.93 9.77 5.56
N GLU A 39 -1.85 9.00 5.44
CA GLU A 39 -1.47 8.37 4.17
C GLU A 39 -2.42 7.21 3.82
N CYS A 40 -2.85 6.40 4.79
CA CYS A 40 -3.89 5.40 4.58
C CYS A 40 -5.19 6.02 4.04
N LEU A 41 -5.64 7.11 4.66
CA LEU A 41 -6.85 7.84 4.24
C LEU A 41 -6.69 8.43 2.85
N ARG A 42 -5.54 9.03 2.56
CA ARG A 42 -5.23 9.64 1.26
C ARG A 42 -5.33 8.62 0.12
N ILE A 43 -4.67 7.47 0.25
CA ILE A 43 -4.68 6.42 -0.79
C ILE A 43 -6.06 5.79 -0.93
N LEU A 44 -6.75 5.52 0.18
CA LEU A 44 -8.09 4.96 0.16
C LEU A 44 -9.09 5.91 -0.53
N ALA A 45 -9.01 7.21 -0.24
CA ALA A 45 -9.82 8.23 -0.90
C ALA A 45 -9.49 8.31 -2.40
N LEU A 46 -8.21 8.32 -2.76
CA LEU A 46 -7.76 8.37 -4.15
C LEU A 46 -8.31 7.19 -4.96
N LEU A 47 -8.17 5.96 -4.45
CA LEU A 47 -8.67 4.77 -5.13
C LEU A 47 -10.20 4.79 -5.30
N LYS A 48 -10.93 5.29 -4.30
CA LYS A 48 -12.39 5.46 -4.38
C LYS A 48 -12.80 6.53 -5.40
N PHE A 49 -12.09 7.67 -5.45
CA PHE A 49 -12.41 8.74 -6.39
C PHE A 49 -12.23 8.32 -7.84
N VAL A 50 -11.23 7.48 -8.12
CA VAL A 50 -10.99 6.97 -9.46
C VAL A 50 -11.76 5.66 -9.74
N GLN A 51 -12.67 5.27 -8.84
CA GLN A 51 -13.52 4.08 -8.97
C GLN A 51 -12.72 2.79 -9.26
N PHE A 52 -11.51 2.70 -8.71
CA PHE A 52 -10.68 1.51 -8.85
C PHE A 52 -11.30 0.36 -8.04
N LYS A 53 -11.24 -0.86 -8.58
CA LYS A 53 -11.76 -2.05 -7.92
C LYS A 53 -10.66 -2.69 -7.06
N PHE A 54 -10.87 -2.74 -5.75
CA PHE A 54 -9.93 -3.29 -4.77
C PHE A 54 -10.65 -3.77 -3.52
N ASP A 55 -10.03 -4.72 -2.82
CA ASP A 55 -10.44 -5.16 -1.50
C ASP A 55 -9.62 -4.49 -0.41
N VAL A 56 -10.25 -4.18 0.73
CA VAL A 56 -9.56 -3.56 1.88
C VAL A 56 -9.31 -4.63 2.95
N HIS A 57 -8.04 -4.77 3.33
CA HIS A 57 -7.60 -5.61 4.42
C HIS A 57 -7.01 -4.78 5.55
N TYR A 58 -7.41 -5.08 6.77
CA TYR A 58 -6.89 -4.42 7.96
C TYR A 58 -5.70 -5.20 8.52
N THR A 59 -4.58 -4.52 8.72
CA THR A 59 -3.39 -5.10 9.34
C THR A 59 -2.74 -4.12 10.30
N ARG A 60 -2.16 -4.62 11.38
CA ARG A 60 -1.35 -3.85 12.33
C ARG A 60 0.14 -4.08 12.14
N GLU A 61 0.51 -4.79 11.07
CA GLU A 61 1.88 -5.22 10.81
C GLU A 61 2.47 -4.40 9.64
N PRO A 62 3.03 -3.20 9.90
CA PRO A 62 3.62 -2.39 8.84
C PRO A 62 4.83 -3.07 8.19
N ASN A 63 5.48 -4.00 8.90
CA ASN A 63 6.61 -4.79 8.40
C ASN A 63 6.27 -5.70 7.21
N MET A 64 4.97 -5.92 6.92
CA MET A 64 4.54 -6.65 5.72
C MET A 64 4.75 -5.84 4.43
N SER A 65 4.81 -4.52 4.54
CA SER A 65 5.00 -3.65 3.38
C SER A 65 6.46 -3.56 2.95
N PRO A 66 6.75 -3.29 1.67
CA PRO A 66 8.13 -3.11 1.17
C PRO A 66 8.91 -2.02 1.93
N ASN A 67 8.22 -0.94 2.32
CA ASN A 67 8.82 0.21 2.99
C ASN A 67 8.62 0.23 4.51
N LYS A 68 8.14 -0.86 5.10
CA LYS A 68 7.78 -0.95 6.53
C LYS A 68 6.78 0.14 6.98
N LYS A 69 5.92 0.59 6.08
CA LYS A 69 4.85 1.57 6.28
C LYS A 69 3.59 1.14 5.55
N LEU A 70 2.44 1.28 6.22
CA LEU A 70 1.14 1.26 5.55
C LEU A 70 0.84 2.67 5.00
N PRO A 71 -0.02 2.80 3.97
CA PRO A 71 -0.69 1.73 3.22
C PRO A 71 0.22 1.10 2.16
N PHE A 72 -0.04 -0.16 1.81
CA PHE A 72 0.53 -0.82 0.63
C PHE A 72 -0.54 -1.64 -0.08
N MET A 73 -0.33 -1.93 -1.36
CA MET A 73 -1.24 -2.72 -2.18
C MET A 73 -0.56 -3.97 -2.67
N LEU A 74 -1.24 -5.11 -2.58
CA LEU A 74 -0.81 -6.37 -3.16
C LEU A 74 -1.64 -6.62 -4.42
N LEU A 75 -0.94 -6.71 -5.55
CA LEU A 75 -1.55 -7.01 -6.84
C LEU A 75 -1.79 -8.52 -7.03
N PRO A 76 -2.69 -8.93 -7.94
CA PRO A 76 -2.96 -10.35 -8.25
C PRO A 76 -1.74 -11.18 -8.66
N ASP A 77 -0.71 -10.53 -9.24
CA ASP A 77 0.56 -11.14 -9.64
C ASP A 77 1.51 -11.38 -8.45
N GLY A 78 1.13 -10.97 -7.25
CA GLY A 78 1.94 -11.04 -6.04
C GLY A 78 2.89 -9.84 -5.85
N THR A 79 2.83 -8.83 -6.71
CA THR A 79 3.65 -7.62 -6.57
C THR A 79 3.10 -6.73 -5.46
N ALA A 80 3.95 -6.35 -4.51
CA ALA A 80 3.60 -5.41 -3.45
C ALA A 80 4.05 -3.98 -3.83
N LEU A 81 3.10 -3.05 -3.85
CA LEU A 81 3.31 -1.64 -4.15
C LEU A 81 3.20 -0.79 -2.88
N ASP A 82 4.17 0.08 -2.67
CA ASP A 82 4.09 1.13 -1.65
C ASP A 82 3.16 2.28 -2.11
N SER A 83 2.94 3.27 -1.24
CA SER A 83 2.04 4.39 -1.53
C SER A 83 2.40 5.15 -2.82
N THR A 84 3.68 5.31 -3.14
CA THR A 84 4.15 5.92 -4.38
C THR A 84 3.90 5.03 -5.59
N GLY A 85 4.21 3.75 -5.49
CA GLY A 85 4.00 2.77 -6.54
C GLY A 85 2.52 2.56 -6.86
N ILE A 86 1.62 2.74 -5.89
CA ILE A 86 0.17 2.72 -6.12
C ILE A 86 -0.23 3.88 -7.05
N VAL A 87 0.26 5.09 -6.82
CA VAL A 87 -0.05 6.25 -7.67
C VAL A 87 0.50 6.03 -9.08
N ASP A 88 1.75 5.61 -9.20
CA ASP A 88 2.38 5.32 -10.49
C ASP A 88 1.64 4.20 -11.26
N HIS A 89 1.14 3.20 -10.55
CA HIS A 89 0.35 2.12 -11.14
C HIS A 89 -0.99 2.62 -11.67
N LEU A 90 -1.68 3.48 -10.91
CA LEU A 90 -2.94 4.08 -11.34
C LEU A 90 -2.75 4.95 -12.59
N ASP A 91 -1.70 5.77 -12.61
CA ASP A 91 -1.35 6.61 -13.76
C ASP A 91 -1.12 5.78 -15.03
N LYS A 92 -0.40 4.65 -14.91
CA LYS A 92 -0.16 3.71 -16.01
C LYS A 92 -1.42 2.98 -16.46
N SER A 93 -2.34 2.70 -15.54
CA SER A 93 -3.59 2.00 -15.82
C SER A 93 -4.68 2.90 -16.43
N GLY A 94 -4.41 4.19 -16.62
CA GLY A 94 -5.38 5.16 -17.16
C GLY A 94 -6.38 5.70 -16.14
N HIS A 95 -6.23 5.31 -14.87
CA HIS A 95 -7.02 5.78 -13.73
C HIS A 95 -6.40 7.08 -13.18
N GLN A 96 -6.48 8.16 -13.97
CA GLN A 96 -5.90 9.46 -13.61
C GLN A 96 -6.94 10.40 -13.02
N LEU A 97 -6.53 11.17 -12.01
CA LEU A 97 -7.27 12.34 -11.55
C LEU A 97 -7.07 13.50 -12.55
N PRO A 98 -8.05 14.41 -12.68
CA PRO A 98 -7.90 15.60 -13.52
C PRO A 98 -6.70 16.41 -13.05
N LYS A 99 -5.75 16.68 -13.96
CA LYS A 99 -4.54 17.46 -13.67
C LYS A 99 -4.92 18.94 -13.54
N SER A 100 -4.77 19.51 -12.35
CA SER A 100 -4.89 20.96 -12.11
C SER A 100 -3.56 21.68 -12.37
N ASP A 101 -3.57 23.00 -12.28
CA ASP A 101 -2.35 23.82 -12.38
C ASP A 101 -1.33 23.40 -11.30
N LEU A 102 -0.17 22.92 -11.77
CA LEU A 102 0.87 22.27 -10.96
C LEU A 102 1.50 23.17 -9.88
N GLN A 103 1.51 24.48 -10.08
CA GLN A 103 2.17 25.41 -9.15
C GLN A 103 1.37 25.59 -7.87
N ASP A 104 0.06 25.80 -7.98
CA ASP A 104 -0.82 25.98 -6.83
C ASP A 104 -0.93 24.67 -6.03
N GLU A 105 -1.02 23.53 -6.72
CA GLU A 105 -1.02 22.20 -6.11
C GLU A 105 0.21 21.98 -5.22
N LEU A 106 1.40 22.35 -5.70
CA LEU A 106 2.64 22.18 -4.94
C LEU A 106 2.66 23.01 -3.65
N VAL A 107 2.14 24.23 -3.70
CA VAL A 107 2.06 25.12 -2.54
C VAL A 107 1.11 24.52 -1.49
N TYR A 108 -0.08 24.10 -1.90
CA TYR A 108 -1.07 23.52 -0.99
C TYR A 108 -0.61 22.18 -0.42
N THR A 109 -0.06 21.28 -1.24
CA THR A 109 0.46 19.99 -0.76
C THR A 109 1.61 20.18 0.24
N THR A 110 2.48 21.17 0.01
CA THR A 110 3.55 21.52 0.97
C THR A 110 2.97 22.06 2.27
N MET A 111 1.95 22.93 2.20
CA MET A 111 1.28 23.46 3.39
C MET A 111 0.63 22.35 4.23
N VAL A 112 -0.08 21.43 3.57
CA VAL A 112 -0.72 20.28 4.24
C VAL A 112 0.33 19.42 4.93
N ARG A 113 1.39 19.02 4.22
CA ARG A 113 2.46 18.16 4.76
C ARG A 113 3.24 18.80 5.89
N ARG A 114 3.49 20.12 5.84
CA ARG A 114 4.28 20.81 6.87
C ARG A 114 3.49 21.24 8.08
N ASN A 115 2.21 21.59 7.91
CA ASN A 115 1.42 22.18 8.97
C ASN A 115 0.33 21.24 9.49
N LEU A 116 -0.46 20.66 8.59
CA LEU A 116 -1.63 19.86 8.99
C LEU A 116 -1.25 18.46 9.45
N VAL A 117 -0.37 17.76 8.73
CA VAL A 117 0.04 16.40 9.10
C VAL A 117 0.68 16.38 10.49
N PRO A 118 1.65 17.26 10.83
CA PRO A 118 2.22 17.26 12.17
C PRO A 118 1.22 17.68 13.27
N ALA A 119 0.26 18.55 12.94
CA ALA A 119 -0.80 18.92 13.89
C ALA A 119 -1.71 17.72 14.20
N ILE A 120 -2.09 16.94 13.18
CA ILE A 120 -2.88 15.71 13.34
C ILE A 120 -2.08 14.68 14.15
N ASP A 121 -0.80 14.48 13.84
CA ASP A 121 0.07 13.56 14.58
C ASP A 121 0.21 13.97 16.04
N TYR A 122 0.36 15.28 16.32
CA TYR A 122 0.39 15.80 17.68
C TYR A 122 -0.92 15.55 18.42
N MET A 123 -2.06 15.88 17.80
CA MET A 123 -3.38 15.66 18.40
C MET A 123 -3.68 14.18 18.64
N THR A 124 -3.12 13.28 17.83
CA THR A 124 -3.36 11.84 17.93
C THR A 124 -2.46 11.17 18.95
N TRP A 125 -1.17 11.50 18.96
CA TRP A 125 -0.14 10.75 19.70
C TRP A 125 0.43 11.49 20.91
N VAL A 126 0.27 12.81 20.99
CA VAL A 126 0.88 13.64 22.05
C VAL A 126 -0.17 14.22 22.99
N ASP A 127 -1.30 14.69 22.46
CA ASP A 127 -2.39 15.18 23.29
C ASP A 127 -3.06 14.04 24.06
N GLN A 128 -3.31 14.27 25.36
CA GLN A 128 -3.87 13.27 26.27
C GLN A 128 -5.26 12.80 25.78
N THR A 129 -6.05 13.74 25.25
CA THR A 129 -7.41 13.42 24.79
C THR A 129 -7.43 12.55 23.54
N GLY A 130 -6.36 12.61 22.72
CA GLY A 130 -6.19 11.76 21.54
C GLY A 130 -5.71 10.38 21.93
N VAL A 131 -4.69 10.31 22.79
CA VAL A 131 -4.10 9.04 23.25
C VAL A 131 -5.13 8.16 23.96
N GLU A 132 -6.06 8.74 24.72
CA GLU A 132 -7.13 8.00 25.39
C GLU A 132 -8.15 7.36 24.43
N LYS A 133 -8.21 7.81 23.18
CA LYS A 133 -9.20 7.35 22.18
C LYS A 133 -8.64 6.35 21.16
N VAL A 134 -7.32 6.17 21.12
CA VAL A 134 -6.61 5.24 20.22
C VAL A 134 -6.43 3.89 20.90
#